data_AF-A0A6L2R6Y6-F1
#
_entry.id   AF-A0A6L2R6Y6-F1
#
_cell.length_a   1.000
_cell.length_b   1.000
_cell.length_c   1.000
_cell.angle_alpha   90.00
_cell.angle_beta   90.00
_cell.angle_gamma   90.00
#
_symmetry.space_group_name_H-M   'P 1'
#
loop_
_entity.id
_entity.type
_entity.pdbx_description
1 polymer ?
#
loop_
_entity_poly.entity_id
_entity_poly.type
_entity_poly.pdbx_seq_one_letter_code
_entity_poly.pdbx_strand_id
1 'polypeptide(L)'
;MTQEIEPSENTMPKAPEDKPILPDGIGLSLEQAKALIAKDNGVVLSSDEPALMGITICNAYLIEVQKLHERHSKGLAKLMAEKTDAYVSGVNTAIAQLSESLSAASVEGIRKIFDDHAARLHAFKNTATWATAIIAVSALFNVAVFILRGLR
;
A
#
# COMPACT_ATOMS: atom_id res chain seq x y z
N MET A 1 17.86 -44.49 -26.25
CA MET A 1 17.06 -44.95 -25.09
C MET A 1 16.45 -43.69 -24.48
N THR A 2 15.39 -43.21 -25.13
CA THR A 2 14.65 -41.99 -24.79
C THR A 2 13.54 -42.39 -23.83
N GLN A 3 13.63 -41.98 -22.58
CA GLN A 3 12.54 -42.11 -21.61
C GLN A 3 11.48 -41.06 -21.94
N GLU A 4 10.35 -41.52 -22.45
CA GLU A 4 9.11 -40.75 -22.42
C GLU A 4 8.70 -40.57 -20.96
N ILE A 5 8.63 -39.31 -20.53
CA ILE A 5 8.10 -38.93 -19.24
C ILE A 5 6.57 -38.93 -19.40
N GLU A 6 5.90 -39.96 -18.91
CA GLU A 6 4.45 -39.91 -18.74
C GLU A 6 4.09 -38.77 -17.78
N PRO A 7 3.03 -37.98 -18.05
CA PRO A 7 2.61 -36.94 -17.14
C PRO A 7 2.03 -37.58 -15.88
N SER A 8 2.74 -37.38 -14.76
CA SER A 8 2.30 -37.70 -13.40
C SER A 8 0.86 -37.25 -13.21
N GLU A 9 -0.04 -38.22 -13.13
CA GLU A 9 -1.43 -38.03 -12.72
C GLU A 9 -1.41 -37.27 -11.39
N ASN A 10 -1.92 -36.05 -11.43
CA ASN A 10 -1.98 -35.15 -10.29
C ASN A 10 -3.06 -35.69 -9.35
N THR A 11 -2.75 -36.72 -8.56
CA THR A 11 -3.64 -37.21 -7.51
C THR A 11 -3.67 -36.16 -6.40
N MET A 12 -4.48 -35.12 -6.60
CA MET A 12 -4.99 -34.30 -5.50
C MET A 12 -5.54 -35.27 -4.44
N PRO A 13 -5.29 -35.02 -3.14
CA PRO A 13 -5.97 -35.76 -2.09
C PRO A 13 -7.46 -35.73 -2.38
N LYS A 14 -8.06 -36.92 -2.57
CA LYS A 14 -9.50 -37.07 -2.76
C LYS A 14 -10.17 -36.32 -1.62
N ALA A 15 -10.95 -35.29 -1.95
CA ALA A 15 -11.65 -34.48 -0.97
C ALA A 15 -12.39 -35.41 0.01
N PRO A 16 -12.34 -35.15 1.33
CA PRO A 16 -13.11 -35.95 2.29
C PRO A 16 -14.55 -36.00 1.82
N GLU A 17 -15.13 -37.21 1.82
CA GLU A 17 -16.51 -37.43 1.43
C GLU A 17 -17.42 -36.39 2.09
N ASP A 18 -18.32 -35.85 1.25
CA ASP A 18 -19.31 -34.83 1.55
C ASP A 18 -20.31 -35.39 2.59
N LYS A 19 -19.87 -35.50 3.84
CA LYS A 19 -20.78 -35.70 4.96
C LYS A 19 -21.71 -34.49 4.95
N PRO A 20 -23.04 -34.68 4.99
CA PRO A 20 -23.95 -33.58 5.15
C PRO A 20 -23.48 -32.79 6.36
N ILE A 21 -23.04 -31.54 6.13
CA ILE A 21 -22.71 -30.62 7.20
C ILE A 21 -24.04 -30.46 7.93
N LEU A 22 -24.16 -31.15 9.07
CA LEU A 22 -25.27 -30.96 9.98
C LEU A 22 -25.38 -29.44 10.17
N PRO A 23 -26.56 -28.83 9.97
CA PRO A 23 -26.73 -27.41 10.32
C PRO A 23 -26.21 -27.25 11.75
N ASP A 24 -25.44 -26.19 12.02
CA ASP A 24 -24.55 -26.00 13.20
C ASP A 24 -25.21 -26.18 14.59
N GLY A 25 -26.45 -26.64 14.69
CA GLY A 25 -27.19 -26.85 15.93
C GLY A 25 -27.88 -25.57 16.39
N ILE A 26 -27.35 -24.42 15.98
CA ILE A 26 -27.68 -23.13 16.58
C ILE A 26 -29.15 -22.76 16.33
N GLY A 27 -29.92 -22.68 17.42
CA GLY A 27 -31.33 -22.29 17.36
C GLY A 27 -32.29 -23.36 16.84
N LEU A 28 -31.85 -24.61 16.67
CA LEU A 28 -32.76 -25.72 16.35
C LEU A 28 -33.78 -25.90 17.47
N SER A 29 -35.06 -25.98 17.11
CA SER A 29 -36.10 -26.36 18.07
C SER A 29 -35.91 -27.82 18.49
N LEU A 30 -36.40 -28.18 19.67
CA LEU A 30 -36.28 -29.54 20.19
C LEU A 30 -36.89 -30.58 19.23
N GLU A 31 -37.97 -30.21 18.54
CA GLU A 31 -38.63 -31.04 17.54
C GLU A 31 -37.81 -31.18 16.27
N GLN A 32 -37.17 -30.10 15.81
CA GLN A 32 -36.29 -30.16 14.66
C GLN A 32 -35.04 -31.00 14.96
N ALA A 33 -34.49 -30.90 16.18
CA ALA A 33 -33.38 -31.74 16.62
C ALA A 33 -33.77 -33.22 16.69
N LYS A 34 -34.96 -33.55 17.23
CA LYS A 34 -35.52 -34.91 17.21
C LYS A 34 -35.70 -35.43 15.78
N ALA A 35 -36.25 -34.62 14.89
CA ALA A 35 -36.46 -35.00 13.49
C ALA A 35 -35.12 -35.26 12.77
N LEU A 36 -34.09 -34.47 13.07
CA LEU A 36 -32.73 -34.65 12.54
C LEU A 36 -32.09 -35.95 13.04
N ILE A 37 -32.21 -36.24 14.34
CA ILE A 37 -31.67 -37.47 14.93
C ILE A 37 -32.42 -38.70 14.40
N ALA A 38 -33.74 -38.62 14.27
CA ALA A 38 -34.54 -39.69 13.70
C ALA A 38 -34.18 -39.96 12.22
N LYS A 39 -33.90 -38.90 11.45
CA LYS A 39 -33.48 -39.00 10.05
C LYS A 39 -32.10 -39.63 9.88
N ASP A 40 -31.10 -39.17 10.63
CA ASP A 40 -29.70 -39.57 10.41
C ASP A 40 -29.29 -40.82 11.21
N ASN A 41 -29.86 -41.04 12.39
CA ASN A 41 -29.51 -42.15 13.26
C ASN A 41 -30.59 -43.24 13.35
N GLY A 42 -31.77 -43.01 12.78
CA GLY A 42 -32.90 -43.96 12.83
C GLY A 42 -33.51 -44.14 14.23
N VAL A 43 -33.13 -43.31 15.20
CA VAL A 43 -33.59 -43.39 16.59
C VAL A 43 -34.63 -42.32 16.87
N VAL A 44 -35.83 -42.73 17.27
CA VAL A 44 -36.91 -41.82 17.69
C VAL A 44 -36.82 -41.61 19.20
N LEU A 45 -36.45 -40.41 19.64
CA LEU A 45 -36.38 -40.06 21.05
C LEU A 45 -37.77 -39.69 21.61
N SER A 46 -38.12 -40.28 22.75
CA SER A 46 -39.32 -39.90 23.53
C SER A 46 -39.12 -38.53 24.18
N SER A 47 -40.19 -37.87 24.63
CA SER A 47 -40.10 -36.51 25.18
C SER A 47 -39.41 -36.39 26.54
N ASP A 48 -39.29 -37.51 27.27
CA ASP A 48 -38.68 -37.54 28.61
C ASP A 48 -37.23 -38.06 28.58
N GLU A 49 -36.66 -38.26 27.39
CA GLU A 49 -35.27 -38.72 27.23
C GLU A 49 -34.27 -37.68 27.76
N PRO A 50 -33.33 -38.05 28.65
CA PRO A 50 -32.32 -37.13 29.18
C PRO A 50 -31.41 -36.55 28.09
N ALA A 51 -31.27 -37.23 26.95
CA ALA A 51 -30.54 -36.73 25.79
C ALA A 51 -31.09 -35.39 25.26
N LEU A 52 -32.40 -35.13 25.41
CA LEU A 52 -33.01 -33.84 25.01
C LEU A 52 -32.56 -32.68 25.89
N MET A 53 -32.27 -32.94 27.17
CA MET A 53 -31.69 -31.95 28.07
C MET A 53 -30.24 -31.60 27.66
N GLY A 54 -29.49 -32.58 27.15
CA GLY A 54 -28.18 -32.34 26.55
C GLY A 54 -28.28 -31.40 25.34
N ILE A 55 -29.26 -31.63 24.46
CA ILE A 55 -29.49 -30.81 23.26
C ILE A 55 -29.86 -29.37 23.63
N THR A 56 -30.70 -29.14 24.63
CA THR A 56 -31.04 -27.76 25.06
C THR A 56 -29.84 -27.02 25.63
N ILE A 57 -29.01 -27.69 26.43
CA ILE A 57 -27.77 -27.11 26.97
C ILE A 57 -26.79 -26.77 25.83
N CYS A 58 -26.59 -27.69 24.88
CA CYS A 58 -25.76 -27.45 23.71
C CYS A 58 -26.28 -26.29 22.86
N ASN A 59 -27.60 -26.19 22.64
CA ASN A 59 -28.19 -25.07 21.92
C ASN A 59 -28.01 -23.74 22.65
N ALA A 60 -28.19 -23.70 23.97
CA ALA A 60 -27.94 -22.50 24.77
C ALA A 60 -26.46 -22.08 24.71
N TYR A 61 -25.54 -23.05 24.77
CA TYR A 61 -24.10 -22.80 24.63
C TYR A 61 -23.75 -22.23 23.25
N LEU A 62 -24.28 -22.83 22.18
CA LEU A 62 -24.05 -22.35 20.81
C LEU A 62 -24.56 -20.94 20.59
N ILE A 63 -25.69 -20.57 21.19
CA ILE A 63 -26.22 -19.19 21.17
C ILE A 63 -25.24 -18.22 21.86
N GLU A 64 -24.68 -18.58 23.01
CA GLU A 64 -23.70 -17.74 23.69
C GLU A 64 -22.38 -17.64 22.91
N VAL A 65 -21.94 -18.72 22.26
CA VAL A 65 -20.77 -18.69 21.35
C VAL A 65 -21.03 -17.74 20.18
N GLN A 66 -22.23 -17.76 19.59
CA GLN A 66 -22.57 -16.84 18.49
C GLN A 66 -22.56 -15.38 18.94
N LYS A 67 -23.16 -15.07 20.10
CA LYS A 67 -23.09 -13.72 20.68
C LYS A 67 -21.64 -13.28 20.93
N LEU A 68 -20.79 -14.20 21.39
CA LEU A 68 -19.37 -13.91 21.59
C LEU A 68 -18.67 -13.64 20.25
N HIS A 69 -18.96 -14.44 19.22
CA HIS A 69 -18.40 -14.26 17.88
C HIS A 69 -18.82 -12.92 17.26
N GLU A 70 -20.09 -12.54 17.40
CA GLU A 70 -20.60 -11.24 16.96
C GLU A 70 -19.88 -10.08 17.67
N ARG A 71 -19.75 -10.15 19.00
CA ARG A 71 -19.01 -9.14 19.78
C ARG A 71 -17.54 -9.05 19.34
N HIS A 72 -16.91 -10.20 19.11
CA HIS A 72 -15.53 -10.26 18.65
C HIS A 72 -15.37 -9.66 17.25
N SER A 73 -16.24 -10.04 16.30
CA SER A 73 -16.23 -9.48 14.93
C SER A 73 -16.39 -7.96 14.93
N LYS A 74 -17.29 -7.44 15.76
CA LYS A 74 -17.52 -6.00 15.93
C LYS A 74 -16.31 -5.29 16.55
N GLY A 75 -15.69 -5.91 17.55
CA GLY A 75 -14.45 -5.40 18.17
C GLY A 75 -13.30 -5.37 17.17
N LEU A 76 -13.13 -6.43 16.39
CA LEU A 76 -12.09 -6.53 15.37
C LEU A 76 -12.32 -5.52 14.23
N ALA A 77 -13.56 -5.35 13.77
CA ALA A 77 -13.90 -4.34 12.77
C ALA A 77 -13.56 -2.92 13.25
N LYS A 78 -13.88 -2.61 14.52
CA LYS A 78 -13.54 -1.32 15.12
C LYS A 78 -12.01 -1.12 15.22
N LEU A 79 -11.28 -2.13 15.68
CA LEU A 79 -9.83 -2.07 15.78
C LEU A 79 -9.17 -1.91 14.40
N MET A 80 -9.66 -2.63 13.39
CA MET A 80 -9.18 -2.48 12.02
C MET A 80 -9.46 -1.08 11.46
N ALA A 81 -10.64 -0.51 11.74
CA ALA A 81 -10.95 0.87 11.35
C ALA A 81 -9.98 1.87 12.00
N GLU A 82 -9.78 1.79 13.33
CA GLU A 82 -8.86 2.67 14.06
C GLU A 82 -7.40 2.56 13.56
N LYS A 83 -6.93 1.34 13.31
CA LYS A 83 -5.58 1.11 12.77
C LYS A 83 -5.45 1.59 11.33
N THR A 84 -6.48 1.43 10.52
CA THR A 84 -6.52 1.92 9.13
C THR A 84 -6.50 3.44 9.10
N ASP A 85 -7.32 4.11 9.91
CA ASP A 85 -7.35 5.58 10.01
C ASP A 85 -6.01 6.15 10.47
N ALA A 86 -5.40 5.52 11.50
CA ALA A 86 -4.07 5.91 11.97
C ALA A 86 -3.00 5.73 10.90
N TYR A 87 -3.05 4.61 10.15
CA TYR A 87 -2.12 4.35 9.05
C TYR A 87 -2.29 5.36 7.90
N VAL A 88 -3.53 5.62 7.46
CA VAL A 88 -3.84 6.61 6.41
C VAL A 88 -3.40 8.01 6.82
N SER A 89 -3.65 8.40 8.08
CA SER A 89 -3.19 9.68 8.64
C SER A 89 -1.66 9.80 8.65
N GLY A 90 -0.97 8.75 9.06
CA GLY A 90 0.50 8.69 9.05
C GLY A 90 1.08 8.78 7.64
N VAL A 91 0.50 8.06 6.67
CA VAL A 91 0.89 8.12 5.26
C VAL A 91 0.69 9.53 4.69
N ASN A 92 -0.45 10.18 4.95
CA ASN A 92 -0.70 11.55 4.50
C ASN A 92 0.32 12.54 5.09
N THR A 93 0.68 12.37 6.36
CA THR A 93 1.69 13.20 7.02
C THR A 93 3.08 13.00 6.39
N ALA A 94 3.48 11.75 6.13
CA ALA A 94 4.74 11.43 5.48
C ALA A 94 4.81 11.99 4.05
N ILE A 95 3.70 11.92 3.29
CA ILE A 95 3.60 12.51 1.96
C ILE A 95 3.72 14.03 2.02
N ALA A 96 3.06 14.69 2.98
CA ALA A 96 3.15 16.13 3.15
C ALA A 96 4.59 16.58 3.44
N GLN A 97 5.27 15.89 4.37
CA GLN A 97 6.69 16.15 4.69
C GLN A 97 7.62 15.90 3.49
N LEU A 98 7.37 14.83 2.74
CA LEU A 98 8.14 14.52 1.54
C LEU A 98 7.94 15.58 0.45
N SER A 99 6.70 16.03 0.23
CA SER A 99 6.37 17.10 -0.71
C SER A 99 7.03 18.42 -0.32
N GLU A 100 7.01 18.77 0.97
CA GLU A 100 7.68 19.97 1.49
C GLU A 100 9.20 19.88 1.30
N SER A 101 9.79 18.72 1.62
CA SER A 101 11.23 18.48 1.47
C SER A 101 11.66 18.54 -0.01
N LEU A 102 10.88 17.95 -0.92
CA LEU A 102 11.13 18.02 -2.36
C LEU A 102 10.97 19.45 -2.90
N SER A 103 9.94 20.17 -2.46
CA SER A 103 9.73 21.57 -2.84
C SER A 103 10.89 22.44 -2.38
N ALA A 104 11.28 22.35 -1.10
CA ALA A 104 12.42 23.07 -0.55
C ALA A 104 13.73 22.73 -1.28
N ALA A 105 14.03 21.45 -1.50
CA ALA A 105 15.21 21.01 -2.23
C ALA A 105 15.22 21.51 -3.69
N SER A 106 14.05 21.53 -4.36
CA SER A 106 13.92 22.02 -5.73
C SER A 106 14.12 23.53 -5.83
N VAL A 107 13.55 24.30 -4.91
CA VAL A 107 13.69 25.77 -4.85
C VAL A 107 15.14 26.15 -4.56
N GLU A 108 15.76 25.47 -3.59
CA GLU A 108 17.18 25.68 -3.28
C GLU A 108 18.08 25.32 -4.47
N GLY A 109 17.77 24.23 -5.17
CA GLY A 109 18.46 23.84 -6.41
C GLY A 109 18.33 24.90 -7.51
N ILE A 110 17.13 25.41 -7.76
CA ILE A 110 16.89 26.49 -8.74
C ILE A 110 17.67 27.75 -8.34
N ARG A 111 17.60 28.15 -7.08
CA ARG A 111 18.31 29.34 -6.57
C ARG A 111 19.82 29.22 -6.78
N LYS A 112 20.40 28.06 -6.45
CA LYS A 112 21.83 27.78 -6.65
C LYS A 112 22.24 27.86 -8.13
N ILE A 113 21.42 27.34 -9.05
CA ILE A 113 21.69 27.43 -10.48
C ILE A 113 21.66 28.89 -10.95
N PHE A 114 20.69 29.67 -10.46
CA PHE A 114 20.61 31.10 -10.77
C PHE A 114 21.81 31.89 -10.24
N ASP A 115 22.24 31.61 -9.00
CA ASP A 115 23.42 32.25 -8.42
C ASP A 115 24.70 31.89 -9.21
N ASP A 116 24.85 30.63 -9.63
CA ASP A 116 25.99 30.21 -10.48
C ASP A 116 25.94 30.86 -11.87
N HIS A 117 24.75 30.97 -12.48
CA HIS A 117 24.58 31.69 -13.74
C HIS A 117 24.88 33.19 -13.60
N ALA A 118 24.45 33.83 -12.51
CA ALA A 118 24.77 35.23 -12.24
C ALA A 118 26.28 35.44 -12.09
N ALA A 119 26.97 34.55 -11.38
CA ALA A 119 28.43 34.58 -11.23
C ALA A 119 29.14 34.41 -12.59
N ARG A 120 28.70 33.45 -13.42
CA ARG A 120 29.25 33.23 -14.77
C ARG A 120 29.02 34.43 -15.69
N LEU A 121 27.82 35.03 -15.66
CA LEU A 121 27.51 36.24 -16.42
C LEU A 121 28.37 37.42 -15.99
N HIS A 122 28.60 37.58 -14.69
CA HIS A 122 29.47 38.62 -14.17
C HIS A 122 30.93 38.44 -14.64
N ALA A 123 31.44 37.20 -14.57
CA ALA A 123 32.76 36.85 -15.09
C ALA A 123 32.86 37.13 -16.61
N PHE A 124 31.88 36.68 -17.39
CA PHE A 124 31.81 36.93 -18.83
C PHE A 124 31.80 38.43 -19.15
N LYS A 125 30.97 39.22 -18.45
CA LYS A 125 30.91 40.67 -18.62
C LYS A 125 32.26 41.32 -18.32
N ASN A 126 32.94 40.88 -17.27
CA ASN A 126 34.27 41.39 -16.93
C ASN A 126 35.27 41.07 -18.05
N THR A 127 35.33 39.82 -18.51
CA THR A 127 36.19 39.41 -19.64
C THR A 127 35.86 40.16 -20.93
N ALA A 128 34.59 40.34 -21.25
CA ALA A 128 34.13 41.10 -22.41
C ALA A 128 34.52 42.59 -22.32
N THR A 129 34.47 43.18 -21.12
CA THR A 129 34.89 44.56 -20.88
C THR A 129 36.39 44.70 -21.13
N TRP A 130 37.21 43.76 -20.64
CA TRP A 130 38.64 43.72 -20.92
C TRP A 130 38.95 43.54 -22.41
N ALA A 131 38.26 42.62 -23.10
CA ALA A 131 38.42 42.45 -24.54
C ALA A 131 38.07 43.73 -25.31
N THR A 132 36.99 44.40 -24.93
CA THR A 132 36.58 45.69 -25.53
C THR A 132 37.65 46.76 -25.30
N ALA A 133 38.22 46.83 -24.10
CA ALA A 133 39.30 47.76 -23.79
C ALA A 133 40.54 47.51 -24.67
N ILE A 134 40.94 46.25 -24.85
CA ILE A 134 42.09 45.88 -25.71
C ILE A 134 41.82 46.28 -27.16
N ILE A 135 40.61 46.01 -27.68
CA ILE A 135 40.23 46.39 -29.04
C ILE A 135 40.27 47.90 -29.21
N ALA A 136 39.75 48.67 -28.24
CA ALA A 136 39.77 50.13 -28.28
C ALA A 136 41.20 50.69 -28.30
N VAL A 137 42.10 50.15 -27.47
CA VAL A 137 43.53 50.54 -27.47
C VAL A 137 44.20 50.18 -28.79
N SER A 138 43.91 48.99 -29.34
CA SER A 138 44.45 48.56 -30.64
C SER A 138 44.00 49.47 -31.79
N ALA A 139 42.73 49.88 -31.78
CA ALA A 139 42.18 50.81 -32.75
C ALA A 139 42.86 52.20 -32.66
N LEU A 140 43.03 52.73 -31.45
CA LEU A 140 43.73 54.01 -31.23
C LEU A 140 45.19 53.97 -31.71
N PHE A 141 45.90 52.87 -31.43
CA PHE A 141 47.28 52.69 -31.88
C PHE A 141 47.37 52.66 -33.40
N ASN A 142 46.46 51.94 -34.08
CA ASN A 142 46.39 51.92 -35.53
C ASN A 142 46.14 53.31 -36.13
N VAL A 143 45.23 54.09 -35.54
CA VAL A 143 44.96 55.47 -35.99
C VAL A 143 46.18 56.37 -35.80
N ALA A 144 46.88 56.26 -34.66
CA ALA A 144 48.07 57.05 -34.39
C ALA A 144 49.20 56.76 -35.40
N VAL A 145 49.44 55.48 -35.72
CA VAL A 145 50.41 55.08 -36.75
C VAL A 145 50.02 55.60 -38.13
N PHE A 146 48.72 55.58 -38.47
CA PHE A 146 48.23 56.11 -39.74
C PHE A 146 48.49 57.62 -39.88
N ILE A 147 48.21 58.41 -38.84
CA ILE A 147 48.48 59.85 -38.82
C ILE A 147 49.98 60.10 -38.96
N LEU A 148 50.83 59.40 -38.18
CA LEU A 148 52.28 59.60 -38.21
C LEU A 148 52.90 59.26 -39.58
N ARG A 149 52.39 58.21 -40.24
CA ARG A 149 52.86 57.79 -41.57
C ARG A 149 52.28 58.66 -42.70
N GLY A 150 51.11 59.25 -42.53
CA GLY A 150 50.52 60.20 -43.49
C GLY A 150 51.12 61.61 -43.46
N LEU A 151 51.81 61.96 -42.38
CA LEU A 151 52.55 63.23 -42.22
C LEU A 151 54.00 63.18 -42.75
N ARG A 152 54.46 62.04 -43.26
CA ARG A 152 55.79 61.83 -43.85
C ARG A 152 55.68 61.47 -45.31
#